data_AF-A0A7X5PBI3-F1
#
_entry.id   AF-A0A7X5PBI3-F1
#
_cell.length_a   1.000
_cell.length_b   1.000
_cell.length_c   1.000
_cell.angle_alpha   90.00
_cell.angle_beta   90.00
_cell.angle_gamma   90.00
#
_symmetry.space_group_name_H-M   'P 1'
#
loop_
_entity.id
_entity.type
_entity.pdbx_description
1 polymer ?
#
loop_
_entity_poly.entity_id
_entity_poly.type
_entity_poly.pdbx_seq_one_letter_code
_entity_poly.pdbx_strand_id
1 'polypeptide(L)'
;MEIYRTVGEFEKQESVMIIWPPSAYATSKLNNDIVSVQIAKALIEEVKVIICCFDMDVQNRAQRVLNNEGIDTNLIKFVIFPSSIVYPRDFGAEIMMSNKGNRARVDFRFNMYGYSFEEDELSKLLYDFSKFHAESVGIKNTSYCNLISEGGDHEFNGRGIMMSIKETEVDKRNPDKTVAEVEKELKEVFNLEQIIWLPQCSYDDEYSYYGPIPSYDNTFNSFRSASANGHIDEICRFVSQDTILMAYVSDEEALNSKLHALNKERLDKGFEAVKATKNSDGKPFKILKMPVPEPIYVDLYPEDDAYNHWSEAKEEMNGMLLNGTPFPDNPINVLPALSYCNFLIANNVVIAQKYYEEGLSELIKEKDEEALNVLKTAFPNHSIVQVNTLALNLYGGGIHCHTRNIPVVQ
;
A
#
# COMPACT_ATOMS: atom_id res chain seq x y z
N MET A 1 -19.10 2.59 -29.47
CA MET A 1 -17.67 2.56 -29.12
C MET A 1 -17.54 1.81 -27.81
N GLU A 2 -16.47 1.05 -27.60
CA GLU A 2 -16.20 0.45 -26.29
C GLU A 2 -15.61 1.52 -25.39
N ILE A 3 -16.15 1.67 -24.19
CA ILE A 3 -15.73 2.70 -23.22
C ILE A 3 -15.27 1.97 -21.97
N TYR A 4 -14.05 2.25 -21.55
CA TYR A 4 -13.44 1.72 -20.34
C TYR A 4 -13.65 2.68 -19.16
N ARG A 5 -13.71 2.13 -17.95
CA ARG A 5 -13.73 2.88 -16.69
C ARG A 5 -12.88 2.16 -15.65
N THR A 6 -12.42 2.91 -14.66
CA THR A 6 -11.90 2.34 -13.42
C THR A 6 -13.02 1.79 -12.55
N VAL A 7 -12.65 0.89 -11.65
CA VAL A 7 -13.54 0.26 -10.68
C VAL A 7 -13.13 0.70 -9.28
N GLY A 8 -14.11 0.91 -8.40
CA GLY A 8 -13.80 1.07 -6.98
C GLY A 8 -13.38 -0.28 -6.38
N GLU A 9 -12.47 -0.28 -5.41
CA GLU A 9 -12.03 -1.53 -4.76
C GLU A 9 -13.21 -2.26 -4.07
N PHE A 10 -14.21 -1.51 -3.60
CA PHE A 10 -15.45 -2.01 -3.02
C PHE A 10 -16.42 -2.66 -4.04
N GLU A 11 -16.13 -2.61 -5.33
CA GLU A 11 -16.88 -3.39 -6.33
C GLU A 11 -16.47 -4.87 -6.29
N LYS A 12 -17.29 -5.73 -6.90
CA LYS A 12 -17.08 -7.19 -6.85
C LYS A 12 -15.77 -7.62 -7.52
N GLN A 13 -15.02 -8.47 -6.82
CA GLN A 13 -13.69 -8.94 -7.22
C GLN A 13 -13.69 -10.42 -7.62
N GLU A 14 -12.93 -10.76 -8.66
CA GLU A 14 -12.74 -12.13 -9.15
C GLU A 14 -11.61 -12.84 -8.39
N SER A 15 -10.49 -12.15 -8.25
CA SER A 15 -9.27 -12.71 -7.68
C SER A 15 -8.47 -11.66 -6.94
N VAL A 16 -7.67 -12.11 -5.98
CA VAL A 16 -6.65 -11.30 -5.32
C VAL A 16 -5.33 -12.02 -5.40
N MET A 17 -4.29 -11.32 -5.86
CA MET A 17 -2.91 -11.77 -5.83
C MET A 17 -2.21 -11.29 -4.56
N ILE A 18 -1.47 -12.19 -3.93
CA ILE A 18 -0.51 -11.90 -2.85
C ILE A 18 0.87 -12.33 -3.35
N ILE A 19 1.91 -11.55 -3.08
CA ILE A 19 3.29 -12.04 -3.22
C ILE A 19 3.73 -12.63 -1.88
N TRP A 20 4.10 -13.90 -1.88
CA TRP A 20 4.59 -14.56 -0.68
C TRP A 20 6.03 -14.08 -0.37
N PRO A 21 6.30 -13.53 0.83
CA PRO A 21 7.62 -12.97 1.14
C PRO A 21 8.75 -14.00 0.97
N PRO A 22 9.89 -13.63 0.36
CA PRO A 22 11.01 -14.57 0.16
C PRO A 22 11.58 -15.14 1.47
N SER A 23 11.58 -14.34 2.54
CA SER A 23 11.93 -14.76 3.90
C SER A 23 10.70 -15.02 4.76
N ALA A 24 10.77 -16.06 5.59
CA ALA A 24 9.72 -16.38 6.57
C ALA A 24 9.65 -15.37 7.72
N TYR A 25 10.74 -14.66 7.98
CA TYR A 25 10.90 -13.80 9.14
C TYR A 25 11.53 -12.47 8.72
N ALA A 26 10.88 -11.37 9.10
CA ALA A 26 11.46 -10.04 8.99
C ALA A 26 12.52 -9.81 10.06
N THR A 27 12.25 -10.31 11.26
CA THR A 27 13.19 -10.39 12.39
C THR A 27 13.00 -11.74 13.08
N SER A 28 13.88 -12.09 14.02
CA SER A 28 13.73 -13.32 14.83
C SER A 28 12.37 -13.47 15.55
N LYS A 29 11.59 -12.38 15.71
CA LYS A 29 10.29 -12.36 16.38
C LYS A 29 9.10 -12.13 15.43
N LEU A 30 9.34 -11.55 14.26
CA LEU A 30 8.29 -11.10 13.34
C LEU A 30 8.23 -12.02 12.11
N ASN A 31 7.17 -12.82 12.03
CA ASN A 31 7.00 -13.87 11.03
C ASN A 31 6.08 -13.41 9.89
N ASN A 32 6.61 -13.32 8.68
CA ASN A 32 5.90 -12.94 7.47
C ASN A 32 4.89 -14.00 7.01
N ASP A 33 5.25 -15.28 7.14
CA ASP A 33 4.40 -16.40 6.71
C ASP A 33 3.07 -16.41 7.45
N ILE A 34 3.07 -16.15 8.75
CA ILE A 34 1.85 -16.08 9.56
C ILE A 34 0.93 -14.95 9.07
N VAL A 35 1.48 -13.80 8.68
CA VAL A 35 0.70 -12.70 8.12
C VAL A 35 0.07 -13.12 6.79
N SER A 36 0.87 -13.69 5.87
CA SER A 36 0.38 -14.16 4.56
C SER A 36 -0.66 -15.28 4.67
N VAL A 37 -0.52 -16.19 5.64
CA VAL A 37 -1.56 -17.21 5.96
C VAL A 37 -2.86 -16.54 6.35
N GLN A 38 -2.84 -15.56 7.26
CA GLN A 38 -4.05 -14.91 7.75
C GLN A 38 -4.78 -14.17 6.63
N ILE A 39 -4.04 -13.50 5.74
CA ILE A 39 -4.60 -12.87 4.54
C ILE A 39 -5.21 -13.93 3.62
N ALA A 40 -4.48 -14.99 3.28
CA ALA A 40 -4.98 -16.07 2.41
C ALA A 40 -6.24 -16.74 2.98
N LYS A 41 -6.27 -17.00 4.29
CA LYS A 41 -7.42 -17.58 5.00
C LYS A 41 -8.66 -16.70 4.92
N ALA A 42 -8.49 -15.39 5.05
CA ALA A 42 -9.60 -14.45 4.95
C ALA A 42 -10.14 -14.31 3.51
N LEU A 43 -9.32 -14.58 2.49
CA LEU A 43 -9.70 -14.44 1.07
C LEU A 43 -10.26 -15.70 0.43
N ILE A 44 -9.89 -16.89 0.92
CA ILE A 44 -10.09 -18.17 0.17
C ILE A 44 -11.56 -18.51 -0.11
N GLU A 45 -12.49 -18.02 0.71
CA GLU A 45 -13.94 -18.19 0.52
C GLU A 45 -14.59 -17.04 -0.27
N GLU A 46 -13.88 -15.94 -0.47
CA GLU A 46 -14.41 -14.70 -1.06
C GLU A 46 -14.00 -14.52 -2.52
N VAL A 47 -12.76 -14.86 -2.88
CA VAL A 47 -12.18 -14.64 -4.21
C VAL A 47 -11.28 -15.82 -4.61
N LYS A 48 -10.92 -15.90 -5.89
CA LYS A 48 -9.81 -16.78 -6.29
C LYS A 48 -8.50 -16.21 -5.73
N VAL A 49 -7.79 -16.98 -4.92
CA VAL A 49 -6.50 -16.57 -4.37
C VAL A 49 -5.38 -16.98 -5.33
N ILE A 50 -4.54 -16.00 -5.67
CA ILE A 50 -3.30 -16.22 -6.44
C ILE A 50 -2.13 -15.91 -5.52
N ILE A 51 -1.22 -16.85 -5.37
CA ILE A 51 0.02 -16.63 -4.62
C ILE A 51 1.19 -16.63 -5.60
N CYS A 52 1.84 -15.48 -5.70
CA CYS A 52 3.08 -15.31 -6.46
C CYS A 52 4.27 -15.59 -5.54
N CYS A 53 5.19 -16.43 -5.99
CA CYS A 53 6.40 -16.79 -5.26
C CYS A 53 7.65 -16.41 -6.05
N PHE A 54 8.73 -16.08 -5.35
CA PHE A 54 10.03 -15.81 -5.96
C PHE A 54 10.53 -16.99 -6.81
N ASP A 55 10.45 -18.20 -6.24
CA ASP A 55 10.88 -19.45 -6.86
C ASP A 55 10.06 -20.65 -6.34
N MET A 56 10.48 -21.86 -6.75
CA MET A 56 9.86 -23.11 -6.31
C MET A 56 10.06 -23.40 -4.81
N ASP A 57 11.14 -22.93 -4.19
CA ASP A 57 11.42 -23.18 -2.78
C ASP A 57 10.51 -22.33 -1.88
N VAL A 58 10.31 -21.06 -2.23
CA VAL A 58 9.30 -20.20 -1.61
C VAL A 58 7.91 -20.77 -1.81
N GLN A 59 7.59 -21.27 -3.02
CA GLN A 59 6.30 -21.94 -3.26
C GLN A 59 6.11 -23.18 -2.37
N ASN A 60 7.11 -24.05 -2.27
CA ASN A 60 7.07 -25.23 -1.42
C ASN A 60 6.91 -24.85 0.07
N ARG A 61 7.56 -23.78 0.51
CA ARG A 61 7.41 -23.23 1.87
C ARG A 61 5.98 -22.72 2.09
N ALA A 62 5.47 -21.87 1.20
CA ALA A 62 4.10 -21.35 1.28
C ALA A 62 3.08 -22.49 1.36
N GLN A 63 3.18 -23.48 0.47
CA GLN A 63 2.29 -24.64 0.48
C GLN A 63 2.36 -25.42 1.78
N ARG A 64 3.56 -25.68 2.30
CA ARG A 64 3.72 -26.38 3.58
C ARG A 64 3.09 -25.61 4.74
N VAL A 65 3.32 -24.30 4.82
CA VAL A 65 2.76 -23.47 5.90
C VAL A 65 1.23 -23.41 5.80
N LEU A 66 0.67 -23.17 4.61
CA LEU A 66 -0.77 -23.14 4.38
C LEU A 66 -1.45 -24.48 4.75
N ASN A 67 -0.87 -25.61 4.34
CA ASN A 67 -1.39 -26.93 4.68
C ASN A 67 -1.34 -27.21 6.20
N ASN A 68 -0.29 -26.77 6.90
CA ASN A 68 -0.19 -26.90 8.36
C ASN A 68 -1.30 -26.12 9.08
N GLU A 69 -1.75 -25.00 8.49
CA GLU A 69 -2.83 -24.15 8.98
C GLU A 69 -4.23 -24.60 8.48
N GLY A 70 -4.29 -25.75 7.80
CA GLY A 70 -5.53 -26.37 7.33
C GLY A 70 -6.13 -25.75 6.06
N ILE A 71 -5.35 -24.96 5.30
CA ILE A 71 -5.79 -24.35 4.05
C ILE A 71 -5.48 -25.30 2.89
N ASP A 72 -6.52 -25.70 2.13
CA ASP A 72 -6.36 -26.56 0.96
C ASP A 72 -5.68 -25.80 -0.19
N THR A 73 -4.40 -26.09 -0.41
CA THR A 73 -3.59 -25.45 -1.46
C THR A 73 -4.08 -25.73 -2.88
N ASN A 74 -4.97 -26.70 -3.11
CA ASN A 74 -5.56 -26.93 -4.44
C ASN A 74 -6.56 -25.84 -4.85
N LEU A 75 -7.05 -25.05 -3.89
CA LEU A 75 -7.92 -23.89 -4.14
C LEU A 75 -7.13 -22.64 -4.53
N ILE A 76 -5.81 -22.69 -4.42
CA ILE A 76 -4.90 -21.56 -4.64
C ILE A 76 -4.17 -21.75 -5.96
N LYS A 77 -4.13 -20.71 -6.77
CA LYS A 77 -3.27 -20.66 -7.95
C LYS A 77 -1.89 -20.16 -7.55
N PHE A 78 -0.87 -21.01 -7.67
CA PHE A 78 0.52 -20.59 -7.51
C PHE A 78 1.12 -20.16 -8.85
N VAL A 79 1.90 -19.08 -8.82
CA VAL A 79 2.68 -18.57 -9.96
C VAL A 79 4.07 -18.17 -9.48
N ILE A 80 5.06 -18.19 -10.39
CA ILE A 80 6.44 -17.83 -10.06
C ILE A 80 6.86 -16.58 -10.82
N PHE A 81 7.40 -15.62 -10.08
CA PHE A 81 8.01 -14.42 -10.61
C PHE A 81 9.22 -14.04 -9.73
N PRO A 82 10.44 -13.94 -10.29
CA PRO A 82 11.68 -13.86 -9.50
C PRO A 82 11.96 -12.45 -8.96
N SER A 83 11.01 -11.87 -8.23
CA SER A 83 11.15 -10.57 -7.55
C SER A 83 11.17 -10.75 -6.03
N SER A 84 12.10 -10.07 -5.36
CA SER A 84 12.12 -9.95 -3.90
C SER A 84 11.15 -8.91 -3.36
N ILE A 85 10.65 -8.01 -4.22
CA ILE A 85 9.68 -6.98 -3.84
C ILE A 85 8.27 -7.58 -3.81
N VAL A 86 7.56 -7.34 -2.71
CA VAL A 86 6.32 -8.02 -2.32
C VAL A 86 5.07 -7.13 -2.44
N TYR A 87 5.11 -6.09 -3.28
CA TYR A 87 4.06 -5.09 -3.43
C TYR A 87 3.30 -5.18 -4.76
N PRO A 88 2.52 -6.26 -5.00
CA PRO A 88 1.79 -6.38 -6.25
C PRO A 88 0.75 -5.26 -6.43
N ARG A 89 0.40 -4.49 -5.39
CA ARG A 89 -0.44 -3.30 -5.51
C ARG A 89 0.13 -2.30 -6.51
N ASP A 90 1.43 -2.08 -6.43
CA ASP A 90 2.11 -0.94 -7.05
C ASP A 90 2.44 -1.21 -8.51
N PHE A 91 3.10 -2.35 -8.76
CA PHE A 91 3.55 -2.77 -10.09
C PHE A 91 2.68 -3.89 -10.70
N GLY A 92 1.62 -4.31 -10.02
CA GLY A 92 0.65 -5.27 -10.55
C GLY A 92 -0.32 -4.66 -11.56
N ALA A 93 -1.13 -5.53 -12.17
CA ALA A 93 -2.09 -5.11 -13.18
C ALA A 93 -3.18 -4.19 -12.61
N GLU A 94 -3.15 -2.90 -13.00
CA GLU A 94 -4.25 -1.96 -12.84
C GLU A 94 -5.30 -2.18 -13.92
N ILE A 95 -6.55 -2.49 -13.56
CA ILE A 95 -7.55 -3.00 -14.50
C ILE A 95 -8.70 -2.03 -14.69
N MET A 96 -8.97 -1.70 -15.96
CA MET A 96 -10.20 -1.04 -16.39
C MET A 96 -11.22 -2.02 -16.94
N MET A 97 -12.49 -1.72 -16.70
CA MET A 97 -13.65 -2.48 -17.16
C MET A 97 -14.36 -1.74 -18.29
N SER A 98 -14.68 -2.43 -19.37
CA SER A 98 -15.46 -1.87 -20.46
C SER A 98 -16.97 -2.05 -20.26
N ASN A 99 -17.76 -1.19 -20.90
CA ASN A 99 -19.22 -1.33 -20.97
C ASN A 99 -19.71 -2.58 -21.75
N LYS A 100 -18.80 -3.42 -22.24
CA LYS A 100 -19.09 -4.70 -22.90
C LYS A 100 -18.52 -5.91 -22.15
N GLY A 101 -18.01 -5.71 -20.94
CA GLY A 101 -17.42 -6.76 -20.12
C GLY A 101 -15.97 -7.14 -20.48
N ASN A 102 -15.30 -6.37 -21.35
CA ASN A 102 -13.87 -6.59 -21.58
C ASN A 102 -13.03 -5.90 -20.50
N ARG A 103 -11.84 -6.46 -20.27
CA ARG A 103 -10.85 -5.93 -19.32
C ARG A 103 -9.62 -5.44 -20.06
N ALA A 104 -9.04 -4.34 -19.61
CA ALA A 104 -7.76 -3.85 -20.07
C ALA A 104 -6.84 -3.52 -18.89
N ARG A 105 -5.59 -3.98 -18.96
CA ARG A 105 -4.51 -3.55 -18.07
C ARG A 105 -4.10 -2.13 -18.45
N VAL A 106 -3.83 -1.26 -17.49
CA VAL A 106 -3.09 -0.02 -17.69
C VAL A 106 -1.60 -0.28 -17.48
N ASP A 107 -0.80 0.08 -18.48
CA ASP A 107 0.65 -0.14 -18.50
C ASP A 107 1.38 1.16 -18.14
N PHE A 108 1.83 1.25 -16.89
CA PHE A 108 2.63 2.34 -16.37
C PHE A 108 4.11 2.04 -16.48
N ARG A 109 4.92 3.09 -16.57
CA ARG A 109 6.37 3.00 -16.37
C ARG A 109 6.65 2.82 -14.88
N PHE A 110 7.84 2.31 -14.53
CA PHE A 110 8.20 2.05 -13.13
C PHE A 110 9.69 2.30 -12.90
N ASN A 111 10.03 2.97 -11.80
CA ASN A 111 11.42 3.35 -11.46
C ASN A 111 11.76 3.08 -9.99
N MET A 112 11.16 2.04 -9.40
CA MET A 112 11.34 1.71 -7.98
C MET A 112 10.96 2.87 -7.07
N TYR A 113 9.74 3.42 -7.19
CA TYR A 113 9.23 4.45 -6.29
C TYR A 113 10.06 5.75 -6.25
N GLY A 114 10.80 6.04 -7.32
CA GLY A 114 11.79 7.13 -7.39
C GLY A 114 13.09 6.87 -6.63
N TYR A 115 13.33 5.64 -6.14
CA TYR A 115 14.64 5.23 -5.59
C TYR A 115 15.66 4.92 -6.68
N SER A 116 15.20 4.61 -7.89
CA SER A 116 16.09 4.28 -9.00
C SER A 116 15.60 4.90 -10.32
N PHE A 117 16.30 4.56 -11.39
CA PHE A 117 15.92 4.91 -12.76
C PHE A 117 15.20 3.74 -13.43
N GLU A 118 14.44 4.01 -14.50
CA GLU A 118 13.76 2.96 -15.27
C GLU A 118 14.74 1.96 -15.90
N GLU A 119 15.98 2.39 -16.15
CA GLU A 119 17.01 1.53 -16.73
C GLU A 119 17.60 0.52 -15.74
N ASP A 120 17.33 0.67 -14.45
CA ASP A 120 17.75 -0.26 -13.41
C ASP A 120 17.17 -1.68 -13.62
N GLU A 121 17.92 -2.69 -13.21
CA GLU A 121 17.55 -4.10 -13.45
C GLU A 121 16.24 -4.47 -12.72
N LEU A 122 16.07 -4.01 -11.48
CA LEU A 122 14.87 -4.29 -10.71
C LEU A 122 13.68 -3.49 -11.20
N SER A 123 13.87 -2.23 -11.61
CA SER A 123 12.82 -1.43 -12.27
C SER A 123 12.28 -2.11 -13.53
N LYS A 124 13.17 -2.61 -14.41
CA LYS A 124 12.78 -3.34 -15.63
C LYS A 124 12.05 -4.64 -15.31
N LEU A 125 12.55 -5.40 -14.33
CA LEU A 125 11.92 -6.63 -13.90
C LEU A 125 10.48 -6.34 -13.42
N LEU A 126 10.30 -5.36 -12.54
CA LEU A 126 8.98 -5.06 -11.96
C LEU A 126 8.02 -4.40 -12.95
N TYR A 127 8.52 -3.63 -13.92
CA TYR A 127 7.72 -3.15 -15.04
C TYR A 127 7.00 -4.32 -15.77
N ASP A 128 7.70 -5.42 -16.03
CA ASP A 128 7.14 -6.61 -16.68
C ASP A 128 6.11 -7.38 -15.82
N PHE A 129 6.08 -7.16 -14.49
CA PHE A 129 5.18 -7.87 -13.58
C PHE A 129 3.71 -7.58 -13.88
N SER A 130 3.37 -6.33 -14.21
CA SER A 130 1.99 -5.94 -14.49
C SER A 130 1.40 -6.75 -15.66
N LYS A 131 2.18 -6.98 -16.72
CA LYS A 131 1.81 -7.85 -17.85
C LYS A 131 1.71 -9.31 -17.43
N PHE A 132 2.69 -9.81 -16.69
CA PHE A 132 2.67 -11.18 -16.15
C PHE A 132 1.41 -11.44 -15.31
N HIS A 133 1.07 -10.53 -14.40
CA HIS A 133 -0.14 -10.63 -13.58
C HIS A 133 -1.40 -10.65 -14.45
N ALA A 134 -1.54 -9.70 -15.38
CA ALA A 134 -2.70 -9.64 -16.29
C ALA A 134 -2.87 -10.92 -17.12
N GLU A 135 -1.80 -11.44 -17.71
CA GLU A 135 -1.83 -12.68 -18.50
C GLU A 135 -2.16 -13.90 -17.63
N SER A 136 -1.71 -13.92 -16.37
CA SER A 136 -2.04 -14.99 -15.42
C SER A 136 -3.55 -15.09 -15.13
N VAL A 137 -4.31 -14.01 -15.31
CA VAL A 137 -5.78 -13.98 -15.16
C VAL A 137 -6.52 -13.84 -16.49
N GLY A 138 -5.82 -14.04 -17.62
CA GLY A 138 -6.39 -14.07 -18.96
C GLY A 138 -6.74 -12.70 -19.56
N ILE A 139 -6.19 -11.61 -19.03
CA ILE A 139 -6.39 -10.25 -19.55
C ILE A 139 -5.27 -9.95 -20.55
N LYS A 140 -5.65 -9.60 -21.79
CA LYS A 140 -4.71 -9.33 -22.90
C LYS A 140 -4.74 -7.90 -23.42
N ASN A 141 -5.86 -7.20 -23.24
CA ASN A 141 -5.96 -5.82 -23.70
C ASN A 141 -5.09 -4.93 -22.79
N THR A 142 -4.41 -3.98 -23.39
CA THR A 142 -3.54 -3.03 -22.70
C THR A 142 -3.89 -1.61 -23.14
N SER A 143 -3.99 -0.70 -22.17
CA SER A 143 -3.98 0.75 -22.35
C SER A 143 -2.62 1.25 -21.86
N TYR A 144 -1.93 2.05 -22.66
CA TYR A 144 -0.58 2.52 -22.32
C TYR A 144 -0.66 3.90 -21.65
N CYS A 145 0.19 4.13 -20.65
CA CYS A 145 0.36 5.41 -19.97
C CYS A 145 1.83 5.81 -20.02
N ASN A 146 2.12 7.09 -20.29
CA ASN A 146 3.50 7.59 -20.37
C ASN A 146 4.10 8.03 -19.02
N LEU A 147 3.33 7.90 -17.95
CA LEU A 147 3.75 8.28 -16.59
C LEU A 147 4.45 7.12 -15.89
N ILE A 148 5.40 7.48 -15.04
CA ILE A 148 5.85 6.62 -13.94
C ILE A 148 4.81 6.79 -12.84
N SER A 149 4.22 5.68 -12.37
CA SER A 149 3.17 5.72 -11.36
C SER A 149 2.93 4.32 -10.80
N GLU A 150 2.34 4.25 -9.62
CA GLU A 150 2.10 3.03 -8.86
C GLU A 150 0.64 2.92 -8.40
N GLY A 151 0.10 1.70 -8.41
CA GLY A 151 -1.27 1.45 -7.98
C GLY A 151 -1.57 1.82 -6.52
N GLY A 152 -0.57 1.90 -5.63
CA GLY A 152 -0.75 2.34 -4.25
C GLY A 152 -1.04 3.84 -4.10
N ASP A 153 -0.67 4.66 -5.08
CA ASP A 153 -1.04 6.09 -5.12
C ASP A 153 -2.36 6.36 -5.86
N HIS A 154 -3.10 5.30 -6.23
CA HIS A 154 -4.35 5.38 -6.95
C HIS A 154 -5.55 4.94 -6.11
N GLU A 155 -6.52 5.83 -5.93
CA GLU A 155 -7.79 5.50 -5.27
C GLU A 155 -8.99 5.88 -6.13
N PHE A 156 -9.79 4.90 -6.53
CA PHE A 156 -10.94 5.10 -7.42
C PHE A 156 -12.28 4.96 -6.70
N ASN A 157 -13.22 5.86 -7.00
CA ASN A 157 -14.60 5.75 -6.50
C ASN A 157 -15.51 4.92 -7.43
N GLY A 158 -14.97 4.35 -8.52
CA GLY A 158 -15.73 3.61 -9.54
C GLY A 158 -16.69 4.44 -10.39
N ARG A 159 -16.73 5.77 -10.22
CA ARG A 159 -17.59 6.73 -10.93
C ARG A 159 -16.80 7.93 -11.48
N GLY A 160 -15.65 7.65 -12.09
CA GLY A 160 -14.85 8.66 -12.79
C GLY A 160 -14.12 9.65 -11.89
N ILE A 161 -14.01 9.38 -10.58
CA ILE A 161 -13.23 10.19 -9.64
C ILE A 161 -12.10 9.35 -9.07
N MET A 162 -10.90 9.93 -9.10
CA MET A 162 -9.70 9.39 -8.50
C MET A 162 -9.21 10.30 -7.37
N MET A 163 -8.57 9.75 -6.34
CA MET A 163 -7.69 10.49 -5.43
C MET A 163 -6.25 10.02 -5.63
N SER A 164 -5.28 10.92 -5.45
CA SER A 164 -3.84 10.62 -5.49
C SER A 164 -3.03 11.72 -4.76
N ILE A 165 -1.80 11.42 -4.37
CA ILE A 165 -0.87 12.40 -3.79
C ILE A 165 -0.15 13.16 -4.91
N LYS A 166 -0.41 14.47 -4.97
CA LYS A 166 0.15 15.35 -5.99
C LYS A 166 1.69 15.37 -5.98
N GLU A 167 2.29 15.48 -4.79
CA GLU A 167 3.75 15.49 -4.63
C GLU A 167 4.38 14.17 -5.14
N THR A 168 3.68 13.05 -4.99
CA THR A 168 4.14 11.74 -5.46
C THR A 168 4.09 11.65 -6.98
N GLU A 169 2.89 11.76 -7.56
CA GLU A 169 2.70 11.64 -9.01
C GLU A 169 3.50 12.67 -9.80
N VAL A 170 3.59 13.92 -9.30
CA VAL A 170 4.19 15.02 -10.07
C VAL A 170 5.64 15.24 -9.65
N ASP A 171 5.89 15.61 -8.40
CA ASP A 171 7.20 16.11 -8.00
C ASP A 171 8.24 14.99 -7.85
N LYS A 172 7.80 13.78 -7.44
CA LYS A 172 8.68 12.63 -7.18
C LYS A 172 8.79 11.66 -8.36
N ARG A 173 7.69 11.37 -9.06
CA ARG A 173 7.67 10.42 -10.18
C ARG A 173 7.87 11.06 -11.54
N ASN A 174 7.24 12.20 -11.78
CA ASN A 174 7.25 12.85 -13.09
C ASN A 174 7.73 14.32 -13.02
N PRO A 175 8.94 14.59 -12.45
CA PRO A 175 9.40 15.96 -12.17
C PRO A 175 9.62 16.82 -13.43
N ASP A 176 9.62 16.21 -14.61
CA ASP A 176 9.69 16.87 -15.91
C ASP A 176 8.32 17.35 -16.44
N LYS A 177 7.22 17.02 -15.75
CA LYS A 177 5.84 17.34 -16.13
C LYS A 177 5.17 18.27 -15.14
N THR A 178 4.22 19.04 -15.64
CA THR A 178 3.33 19.86 -14.82
C THR A 178 2.15 19.04 -14.29
N VAL A 179 1.54 19.49 -13.19
CA VAL A 179 0.29 18.90 -12.66
C VAL A 179 -0.79 18.76 -13.75
N ALA A 180 -0.90 19.74 -14.65
CA ALA A 180 -1.89 19.72 -15.72
C ALA A 180 -1.61 18.63 -16.79
N GLU A 181 -0.34 18.33 -17.07
CA GLU A 181 0.04 17.26 -18.00
C GLU A 181 -0.21 15.88 -17.39
N VAL A 182 0.16 15.69 -16.11
CA VAL A 182 -0.10 14.46 -15.36
C VAL A 182 -1.61 14.22 -15.24
N GLU A 183 -2.38 15.24 -14.81
CA GLU A 183 -3.83 15.13 -14.70
C GLU A 183 -4.49 14.82 -16.04
N LYS A 184 -4.01 15.41 -17.15
CA LYS A 184 -4.54 15.13 -18.47
C LYS A 184 -4.34 13.67 -18.88
N GLU A 185 -3.12 13.15 -18.75
CA GLU A 185 -2.82 11.75 -19.10
C GLU A 185 -3.64 10.78 -18.25
N LEU A 186 -3.67 10.97 -16.93
CA LEU A 186 -4.45 10.12 -16.02
C LEU A 186 -5.94 10.17 -16.35
N LYS A 187 -6.51 11.35 -16.63
CA LYS A 187 -7.91 11.49 -17.06
C LYS A 187 -8.20 10.78 -18.37
N GLU A 188 -7.30 10.88 -19.35
CA GLU A 188 -7.46 10.23 -20.65
C GLU A 188 -7.35 8.70 -20.54
N VAL A 189 -6.34 8.20 -19.83
CA VAL A 189 -6.10 6.75 -19.64
C VAL A 189 -7.23 6.10 -18.86
N PHE A 190 -7.64 6.68 -17.73
CA PHE A 190 -8.64 6.10 -16.83
C PHE A 190 -10.08 6.53 -17.12
N ASN A 191 -10.28 7.42 -18.10
CA ASN A 191 -11.58 8.01 -18.41
C ASN A 191 -12.22 8.68 -17.19
N LEU A 192 -11.47 9.59 -16.54
CA LEU A 192 -11.88 10.28 -15.32
C LEU A 192 -12.50 11.65 -15.61
N GLU A 193 -13.47 12.03 -14.80
CA GLU A 193 -14.06 13.37 -14.76
C GLU A 193 -13.27 14.29 -13.81
N GLN A 194 -12.76 13.76 -12.70
CA GLN A 194 -12.11 14.51 -11.64
C GLN A 194 -10.96 13.73 -11.00
N ILE A 195 -9.90 14.45 -10.64
CA ILE A 195 -8.87 13.97 -9.71
C ILE A 195 -8.89 14.87 -8.48
N ILE A 196 -8.93 14.26 -7.30
CA ILE A 196 -8.81 14.94 -6.01
C ILE A 196 -7.34 14.82 -5.58
N TRP A 197 -6.61 15.90 -5.73
CA TRP A 197 -5.19 15.97 -5.38
C TRP A 197 -5.02 16.24 -3.89
N LEU A 198 -4.56 15.24 -3.15
CA LEU A 198 -4.03 15.47 -1.80
C LEU A 198 -2.63 16.08 -1.94
N PRO A 199 -2.29 17.16 -1.22
CA PRO A 199 -1.03 17.85 -1.47
C PRO A 199 0.21 17.03 -1.16
N GLN A 200 0.20 16.24 -0.08
CA GLN A 200 1.35 15.52 0.46
C GLN A 200 0.90 14.21 1.13
N CYS A 201 1.80 13.23 1.14
CA CYS A 201 1.70 11.97 1.90
C CYS A 201 1.90 12.20 3.41
N SER A 202 1.83 11.14 4.23
CA SER A 202 2.30 11.21 5.63
C SER A 202 3.80 11.49 5.69
N TYR A 203 4.29 12.05 6.80
CA TYR A 203 5.69 12.36 7.00
C TYR A 203 6.56 11.09 7.09
N ASP A 204 6.03 10.04 7.68
CA ASP A 204 6.70 8.74 7.87
C ASP A 204 6.72 7.86 6.63
N ASP A 205 5.97 8.17 5.57
CA ASP A 205 6.02 7.46 4.29
C ASP A 205 6.92 8.16 3.23
N GLU A 206 7.60 9.24 3.60
CA GLU A 206 8.64 9.87 2.76
C GLU A 206 9.82 8.91 2.46
N TYR A 207 10.67 9.27 1.50
CA TYR A 207 11.87 8.51 1.12
C TYR A 207 12.66 7.96 2.34
N SER A 208 12.86 6.64 2.36
CA SER A 208 13.37 5.90 3.51
C SER A 208 14.73 6.40 4.01
N TYR A 209 15.62 6.70 3.06
CA TYR A 209 17.00 7.11 3.34
C TYR A 209 17.20 8.62 3.31
N TYR A 210 16.12 9.41 3.50
CA TYR A 210 16.24 10.87 3.51
C TYR A 210 17.02 11.38 4.72
N GLY A 211 16.66 10.92 5.91
CA GLY A 211 17.18 11.42 7.18
C GLY A 211 16.42 10.86 8.37
N PRO A 212 16.90 11.10 9.60
CA PRO A 212 16.22 10.64 10.79
C PRO A 212 14.84 11.28 10.95
N ILE A 213 13.93 10.54 11.58
CA ILE A 213 12.57 10.93 11.94
C ILE A 213 12.43 10.99 13.47
N PRO A 214 11.36 11.62 14.00
CA PRO A 214 11.13 11.63 15.43
C PRO A 214 11.09 10.21 16.03
N SER A 215 11.72 10.04 17.18
CA SER A 215 11.71 8.84 18.02
C SER A 215 10.66 8.96 19.13
N TYR A 216 10.51 7.92 19.95
CA TYR A 216 9.62 7.93 21.12
C TYR A 216 9.85 9.11 22.07
N ASP A 217 11.10 9.59 22.21
CA ASP A 217 11.47 10.73 23.05
C ASP A 217 11.38 12.09 22.33
N ASN A 218 10.77 12.14 21.14
CA ASN A 218 10.63 13.31 20.27
C ASN A 218 11.97 13.91 19.76
N THR A 219 13.09 13.21 19.94
CA THR A 219 14.36 13.52 19.26
C THR A 219 14.39 12.89 17.86
N PHE A 220 15.33 13.28 17.00
CA PHE A 220 15.45 12.72 15.64
C PHE A 220 16.54 11.64 15.60
N ASN A 221 16.26 10.47 16.18
CA ASN A 221 17.21 9.36 16.30
C ASN A 221 16.69 8.02 15.71
N SER A 222 15.48 8.02 15.17
CA SER A 222 14.88 6.85 14.50
C SER A 222 14.87 7.08 12.99
N PHE A 223 14.62 6.02 12.23
CA PHE A 223 14.58 6.07 10.76
C PHE A 223 13.31 5.41 10.25
N ARG A 224 12.97 5.60 8.98
CA ARG A 224 11.90 4.81 8.34
C ARG A 224 12.44 3.41 8.10
N SER A 225 11.63 2.37 8.26
CA SER A 225 12.07 1.02 7.89
C SER A 225 12.27 0.94 6.37
N ALA A 226 11.19 1.07 5.64
CA ALA A 226 11.11 1.31 4.21
C ALA A 226 9.81 2.08 3.91
N SER A 227 9.64 2.58 2.68
CA SER A 227 8.47 3.38 2.29
C SER A 227 8.30 3.42 0.77
N ALA A 228 7.07 3.66 0.34
CA ALA A 228 6.74 3.87 -1.07
C ALA A 228 7.07 5.30 -1.57
N ASN A 229 7.75 6.08 -0.72
CA ASN A 229 8.05 7.50 -0.97
C ASN A 229 6.77 8.34 -1.16
N GLY A 230 5.71 7.97 -0.43
CA GLY A 230 4.47 8.70 -0.28
C GLY A 230 3.35 8.15 -1.13
N HIS A 231 2.50 7.28 -0.59
CA HIS A 231 1.30 6.78 -1.26
C HIS A 231 0.01 7.21 -0.57
N ILE A 232 -1.05 7.35 -1.36
CA ILE A 232 -2.38 7.70 -0.85
C ILE A 232 -3.01 6.59 -0.03
N ASP A 233 -2.74 5.32 -0.34
CA ASP A 233 -3.34 4.17 0.35
C ASP A 233 -2.94 4.03 1.82
N GLU A 234 -1.86 4.71 2.22
CA GLU A 234 -1.44 4.88 3.62
C GLU A 234 -2.30 5.91 4.38
N ILE A 235 -3.01 6.82 3.71
CA ILE A 235 -3.70 7.94 4.38
C ILE A 235 -5.16 8.15 4.01
N CYS A 236 -5.64 7.72 2.84
CA CYS A 236 -6.97 8.08 2.36
C CYS A 236 -7.51 7.04 1.36
N ARG A 237 -8.73 6.55 1.58
CA ARG A 237 -9.35 5.48 0.77
C ARG A 237 -10.80 5.79 0.41
N PHE A 238 -11.25 5.40 -0.78
CA PHE A 238 -12.68 5.33 -1.05
C PHE A 238 -13.27 4.04 -0.43
N VAL A 239 -14.27 4.18 0.43
CA VAL A 239 -15.01 3.03 1.01
C VAL A 239 -16.38 2.83 0.38
N SER A 240 -16.82 3.81 -0.41
CA SER A 240 -17.93 3.72 -1.36
C SER A 240 -17.79 4.82 -2.40
N GLN A 241 -18.73 4.90 -3.34
CA GLN A 241 -18.74 5.94 -4.38
C GLN A 241 -18.74 7.38 -3.82
N ASP A 242 -19.28 7.55 -2.60
CA ASP A 242 -19.56 8.86 -1.98
C ASP A 242 -18.99 9.00 -0.56
N THR A 243 -18.24 8.00 -0.08
CA THR A 243 -17.65 7.99 1.26
C THR A 243 -16.16 7.78 1.19
N ILE A 244 -15.42 8.68 1.83
CA ILE A 244 -13.96 8.65 1.97
C ILE A 244 -13.64 8.33 3.42
N LEU A 245 -12.65 7.46 3.62
CA LEU A 245 -12.03 7.17 4.91
C LEU A 245 -10.64 7.78 4.89
N MET A 246 -10.31 8.61 5.87
CA MET A 246 -9.06 9.36 5.88
C MET A 246 -8.42 9.34 7.26
N ALA A 247 -7.11 9.11 7.30
CA ALA A 247 -6.29 9.15 8.50
C ALA A 247 -6.41 10.52 9.19
N TYR A 248 -6.45 10.49 10.52
CA TYR A 248 -6.70 11.66 11.34
C TYR A 248 -5.83 11.62 12.60
N VAL A 249 -5.25 12.77 12.93
CA VAL A 249 -4.50 13.02 14.14
C VAL A 249 -5.23 14.12 14.93
N SER A 250 -5.57 13.81 16.18
CA SER A 250 -6.15 14.78 17.11
C SER A 250 -5.12 15.82 17.56
N ASP A 251 -5.62 16.94 18.08
CA ASP A 251 -4.76 17.98 18.65
C ASP A 251 -3.97 17.46 19.86
N GLU A 252 -4.54 16.54 20.64
CA GLU A 252 -3.87 15.93 21.80
C GLU A 252 -2.71 15.02 21.39
N GLU A 253 -2.89 14.17 20.38
CA GLU A 253 -1.81 13.34 19.83
C GLU A 253 -0.67 14.21 19.28
N ALA A 254 -1.01 15.24 18.50
CA ALA A 254 -0.03 16.16 17.93
C ALA A 254 0.72 16.99 19.00
N LEU A 255 0.12 17.24 20.17
CA LEU A 255 0.81 17.91 21.27
C LEU A 255 1.84 17.00 21.96
N ASN A 256 1.61 15.69 21.98
CA ASN A 256 2.43 14.73 22.72
C ASN A 256 3.48 14.03 21.85
N SER A 257 3.23 13.91 20.55
CA SER A 257 4.10 13.22 19.59
C SER A 257 4.48 14.15 18.44
N LYS A 258 5.80 14.37 18.27
CA LYS A 258 6.35 15.20 17.20
C LYS A 258 6.11 14.57 15.83
N LEU A 259 6.12 13.25 15.73
CA LEU A 259 5.73 12.54 14.51
C LEU A 259 4.27 12.81 14.17
N HIS A 260 3.37 12.66 15.14
CA HIS A 260 1.95 12.95 14.95
C HIS A 260 1.70 14.41 14.59
N ALA A 261 2.45 15.37 15.16
CA ALA A 261 2.38 16.77 14.77
C ALA A 261 2.72 17.01 13.29
N LEU A 262 3.78 16.37 12.79
CA LEU A 262 4.20 16.45 11.39
C LEU A 262 3.15 15.81 10.46
N ASN A 263 2.60 14.66 10.86
CA ASN A 263 1.52 14.00 10.12
C ASN A 263 0.24 14.82 10.12
N LYS A 264 -0.14 15.41 11.26
CA LYS A 264 -1.31 16.28 11.36
C LYS A 264 -1.25 17.45 10.39
N GLU A 265 -0.10 18.11 10.28
CA GLU A 265 0.06 19.23 9.34
C GLU A 265 -0.27 18.83 7.90
N ARG A 266 0.17 17.65 7.47
CA ARG A 266 -0.04 17.13 6.11
C ARG A 266 -1.47 16.62 5.91
N LEU A 267 -1.98 15.87 6.89
CA LEU A 267 -3.34 15.31 6.87
C LEU A 267 -4.40 16.42 6.89
N ASP A 268 -4.21 17.49 7.66
CA ASP A 268 -5.15 18.63 7.70
C ASP A 268 -5.22 19.34 6.33
N LYS A 269 -4.09 19.46 5.60
CA LYS A 269 -4.08 19.97 4.21
C LYS A 269 -4.84 19.05 3.26
N GLY A 270 -4.63 17.73 3.38
CA GLY A 270 -5.38 16.75 2.59
C GLY A 270 -6.88 16.76 2.89
N PHE A 271 -7.26 16.92 4.16
CA PHE A 271 -8.65 16.99 4.59
C PHE A 271 -9.37 18.20 3.98
N GLU A 272 -8.72 19.37 3.97
CA GLU A 272 -9.28 20.56 3.31
C GLU A 272 -9.38 20.38 1.79
N ALA A 273 -8.43 19.68 1.15
CA ALA A 273 -8.53 19.33 -0.27
C ALA A 273 -9.76 18.44 -0.55
N VAL A 274 -9.96 17.37 0.22
CA VAL A 274 -11.13 16.49 0.07
C VAL A 274 -12.43 17.25 0.30
N LYS A 275 -12.51 18.03 1.37
CA LYS A 275 -13.71 18.81 1.76
C LYS A 275 -14.09 19.89 0.74
N ALA A 276 -13.12 20.42 0.01
CA ALA A 276 -13.36 21.40 -1.06
C ALA A 276 -13.98 20.79 -2.32
N THR A 277 -13.90 19.47 -2.49
CA THR A 277 -14.41 18.78 -3.68
C THR A 277 -15.85 18.30 -3.53
N LYS A 278 -16.47 17.97 -4.68
CA LYS A 278 -17.80 17.37 -4.76
C LYS A 278 -17.71 16.00 -5.43
N ASN A 279 -18.66 15.13 -5.11
CA ASN A 279 -18.88 13.87 -5.80
C ASN A 279 -19.57 14.10 -7.16
N SER A 280 -19.77 13.02 -7.91
CA SER A 280 -20.43 13.06 -9.23
C SER A 280 -21.87 13.59 -9.20
N ASP A 281 -22.50 13.65 -8.02
CA ASP A 281 -23.85 14.20 -7.84
C ASP A 281 -23.83 15.68 -7.36
N GLY A 282 -22.65 16.31 -7.31
CA GLY A 282 -22.46 17.70 -6.87
C GLY A 282 -22.55 17.91 -5.35
N LYS A 283 -22.53 16.84 -4.55
CA LYS A 283 -22.59 16.87 -3.07
C LYS A 283 -21.20 16.70 -2.44
N PRO A 284 -20.96 17.19 -1.22
CA PRO A 284 -19.74 16.83 -0.48
C PRO A 284 -19.68 15.33 -0.21
N PHE A 285 -18.47 14.76 -0.20
CA PHE A 285 -18.25 13.40 0.27
C PHE A 285 -18.55 13.27 1.77
N LYS A 286 -19.05 12.11 2.20
CA LYS A 286 -19.03 11.73 3.61
C LYS A 286 -17.60 11.36 3.97
N ILE A 287 -17.04 11.95 5.02
CA ILE A 287 -15.68 11.65 5.47
C ILE A 287 -15.73 10.91 6.81
N LEU A 288 -15.14 9.72 6.85
CA LEU A 288 -14.89 8.95 8.07
C LEU A 288 -13.44 9.18 8.49
N LYS A 289 -13.24 9.58 9.74
CA LYS A 289 -11.90 9.76 10.32
C LYS A 289 -11.42 8.41 10.81
N MET A 290 -10.29 7.96 10.29
CA MET A 290 -9.56 6.78 10.74
C MET A 290 -8.45 7.26 11.68
N PRO A 291 -8.28 6.70 12.90
CA PRO A 291 -7.10 7.02 13.71
C PRO A 291 -5.81 6.71 12.96
N VAL A 292 -4.71 7.34 13.36
CA VAL A 292 -3.36 6.85 13.03
C VAL A 292 -2.90 5.84 14.10
N PRO A 293 -2.02 4.89 13.77
CA PRO A 293 -1.40 4.03 14.78
C PRO A 293 -0.56 4.82 15.78
N GLU A 294 -0.47 4.32 17.01
CA GLU A 294 0.61 4.72 17.92
C GLU A 294 1.96 4.24 17.33
N PRO A 295 3.01 5.08 17.33
CA PRO A 295 4.29 4.69 16.74
C PRO A 295 4.92 3.50 17.47
N ILE A 296 5.26 2.45 16.73
CA ILE A 296 5.98 1.28 17.23
C ILE A 296 7.36 1.29 16.59
N TYR A 297 8.41 1.47 17.39
CA TYR A 297 9.78 1.44 16.91
C TYR A 297 10.37 0.04 17.09
N VAL A 298 11.16 -0.40 16.11
CA VAL A 298 11.81 -1.71 16.08
C VAL A 298 13.31 -1.50 15.90
N ASP A 299 14.12 -2.18 16.73
CA ASP A 299 15.56 -2.24 16.53
C ASP A 299 15.88 -3.34 15.52
N LEU A 300 16.50 -2.97 14.40
CA LEU A 300 17.01 -3.91 13.39
C LEU A 300 18.48 -4.21 13.63
N TYR A 301 18.81 -5.50 13.62
CA TYR A 301 20.17 -6.01 13.76
C TYR A 301 20.65 -6.64 12.45
N PRO A 302 21.97 -6.76 12.20
CA PRO A 302 22.51 -7.34 10.98
C PRO A 302 22.01 -8.76 10.63
N GLU A 303 21.56 -9.52 11.62
CA GLU A 303 20.96 -10.85 11.43
C GLU A 303 19.49 -10.84 10.99
N ASP A 304 18.79 -9.71 11.08
CA ASP A 304 17.39 -9.57 10.68
C ASP A 304 17.29 -9.40 9.16
N ASP A 305 16.33 -10.07 8.52
CA ASP A 305 16.13 -9.97 7.07
C ASP A 305 15.77 -8.54 6.63
N ALA A 306 14.96 -7.86 7.44
CA ALA A 306 14.61 -6.45 7.22
C ALA A 306 15.82 -5.50 7.38
N TYR A 307 16.96 -5.93 7.91
CA TYR A 307 18.16 -5.08 7.92
C TYR A 307 18.81 -4.96 6.53
N ASN A 308 18.60 -5.95 5.65
CA ASN A 308 19.34 -6.07 4.39
C ASN A 308 19.19 -4.82 3.51
N HIS A 309 17.99 -4.25 3.41
CA HIS A 309 17.76 -3.05 2.60
C HIS A 309 18.53 -1.82 3.13
N TRP A 310 18.71 -1.69 4.45
CA TRP A 310 19.55 -0.63 5.03
C TRP A 310 21.04 -0.86 4.76
N SER A 311 21.47 -2.12 4.77
CA SER A 311 22.87 -2.46 4.50
C SER A 311 23.26 -2.22 3.03
N GLU A 312 22.38 -2.58 2.09
CA GLU A 312 22.55 -2.36 0.66
C GLU A 312 22.56 -0.86 0.34
N ALA A 313 21.56 -0.11 0.85
CA ALA A 313 21.50 1.34 0.67
C ALA A 313 22.72 2.08 1.25
N LYS A 314 23.26 1.61 2.39
CA LYS A 314 24.48 2.19 2.97
C LYS A 314 25.68 2.08 2.04
N GLU A 315 25.83 0.95 1.36
CA GLU A 315 26.88 0.72 0.36
C GLU A 315 26.69 1.64 -0.85
N GLU A 316 25.48 1.65 -1.42
CA GLU A 316 25.15 2.45 -2.61
C GLU A 316 25.28 3.97 -2.37
N MET A 317 24.93 4.43 -1.17
CA MET A 317 24.92 5.85 -0.80
C MET A 317 26.23 6.31 -0.13
N ASN A 318 27.29 5.50 -0.16
CA ASN A 318 28.60 5.82 0.44
C ASN A 318 28.51 6.22 1.92
N GLY A 319 27.60 5.60 2.67
CA GLY A 319 27.43 5.82 4.11
C GLY A 319 26.80 7.14 4.53
N MET A 320 26.21 7.92 3.61
CA MET A 320 25.55 9.19 3.91
C MET A 320 24.09 9.21 3.43
N LEU A 321 23.16 9.58 4.29
CA LEU A 321 21.75 9.81 3.96
C LEU A 321 21.59 11.07 3.10
N LEU A 322 20.46 11.23 2.41
CA LEU A 322 20.25 12.33 1.45
C LEU A 322 20.35 13.72 2.10
N ASN A 323 19.95 13.86 3.36
CA ASN A 323 20.06 15.11 4.10
C ASN A 323 21.48 15.41 4.63
N GLY A 324 22.46 14.55 4.35
CA GLY A 324 23.84 14.68 4.80
C GLY A 324 24.13 14.13 6.20
N THR A 325 23.18 13.46 6.84
CA THR A 325 23.43 12.70 8.08
C THR A 325 24.14 11.37 7.75
N PRO A 326 25.13 10.92 8.53
CA PRO A 326 25.70 9.57 8.37
C PRO A 326 24.63 8.48 8.54
N PHE A 327 24.79 7.36 7.84
CA PHE A 327 23.97 6.18 8.12
C PHE A 327 24.13 5.74 9.59
N PRO A 328 23.05 5.28 10.24
CA PRO A 328 23.09 4.87 11.63
C PRO A 328 24.03 3.68 11.87
N ASP A 329 24.55 3.61 13.10
CA ASP A 329 25.21 2.41 13.63
C ASP A 329 24.16 1.39 14.10
N ASN A 330 24.61 0.15 14.35
CA ASN A 330 23.74 -0.93 14.78
C ASN A 330 23.46 -0.89 16.30
N PRO A 331 22.26 -1.29 16.75
CA PRO A 331 21.08 -1.57 15.94
C PRO A 331 20.47 -0.29 15.35
N ILE A 332 19.80 -0.43 14.19
CA ILE A 332 19.09 0.69 13.58
C ILE A 332 17.68 0.73 14.16
N ASN A 333 17.34 1.79 14.88
CA ASN A 333 15.98 1.98 15.37
C ASN A 333 15.08 2.53 14.24
N VAL A 334 14.12 1.73 13.78
CA VAL A 334 13.24 2.07 12.66
C VAL A 334 11.77 2.16 13.06
N LEU A 335 11.01 2.95 12.31
CA LEU A 335 9.56 2.98 12.30
C LEU A 335 9.05 2.18 11.08
N PRO A 336 8.31 1.08 11.28
CA PRO A 336 7.55 0.38 10.23
C PRO A 336 6.54 1.30 9.53
N ALA A 337 6.15 1.01 8.29
CA ALA A 337 5.09 1.74 7.60
C ALA A 337 3.70 1.38 8.18
N LEU A 338 3.30 2.07 9.26
CA LEU A 338 2.09 1.77 10.04
C LEU A 338 0.92 2.64 9.58
N SER A 339 -0.18 2.00 9.16
CA SER A 339 -1.44 2.69 8.88
C SER A 339 -2.67 1.83 9.13
N TYR A 340 -3.81 2.42 9.47
CA TYR A 340 -5.08 1.69 9.43
C TYR A 340 -5.84 1.89 8.11
N CYS A 341 -5.34 2.72 7.19
CA CYS A 341 -5.89 2.91 5.84
C CYS A 341 -5.41 1.85 4.84
N ASN A 342 -4.28 1.19 5.10
CA ASN A 342 -3.71 0.16 4.23
C ASN A 342 -4.40 -1.22 4.41
N PHE A 343 -5.73 -1.23 4.36
CA PHE A 343 -6.59 -2.43 4.40
C PHE A 343 -7.02 -2.87 3.00
N LEU A 344 -7.43 -4.13 2.84
CA LEU A 344 -8.01 -4.63 1.59
C LEU A 344 -9.52 -4.82 1.74
N ILE A 345 -10.29 -4.32 0.77
CA ILE A 345 -11.70 -4.71 0.58
C ILE A 345 -11.74 -5.86 -0.42
N ALA A 346 -12.38 -6.98 -0.09
CA ALA A 346 -12.55 -8.10 -1.02
C ALA A 346 -13.92 -8.75 -0.84
N ASN A 347 -14.85 -8.46 -1.76
CA ASN A 347 -16.23 -8.96 -1.70
C ASN A 347 -16.88 -8.73 -0.32
N ASN A 348 -17.12 -9.77 0.49
CA ASN A 348 -17.78 -9.61 1.79
C ASN A 348 -16.81 -9.51 2.98
N VAL A 349 -15.50 -9.46 2.73
CA VAL A 349 -14.48 -9.29 3.78
C VAL A 349 -13.72 -7.98 3.63
N VAL A 350 -13.35 -7.39 4.76
CA VAL A 350 -12.32 -6.35 4.85
C VAL A 350 -11.20 -6.88 5.73
N ILE A 351 -9.99 -6.96 5.17
CA ILE A 351 -8.80 -7.41 5.88
C ILE A 351 -8.04 -6.16 6.33
N ALA A 352 -8.06 -5.94 7.64
CA ALA A 352 -7.58 -4.72 8.28
C ALA A 352 -6.29 -4.97 9.05
N GLN A 353 -5.49 -3.92 9.20
CA GLN A 353 -4.30 -3.96 10.05
C GLN A 353 -4.68 -3.80 11.52
N LYS A 354 -3.91 -4.44 12.39
CA LYS A 354 -3.84 -4.17 13.82
C LYS A 354 -2.41 -4.30 14.30
N TYR A 355 -2.08 -3.81 15.49
CA TYR A 355 -0.69 -3.78 15.95
C TYR A 355 -0.51 -4.22 17.40
N TYR A 356 -1.57 -4.27 18.20
CA TYR A 356 -1.48 -4.68 19.59
C TYR A 356 -1.15 -6.17 19.73
N GLU A 357 -0.17 -6.42 20.59
CA GLU A 357 0.12 -7.73 21.17
C GLU A 357 0.24 -7.61 22.69
N GLU A 358 0.05 -8.73 23.38
CA GLU A 358 0.16 -8.77 24.84
C GLU A 358 1.53 -8.24 25.30
N GLY A 359 1.52 -7.24 26.18
CA GLY A 359 2.73 -6.57 26.68
C GLY A 359 3.04 -5.23 26.00
N LEU A 360 2.34 -4.86 24.91
CA LEU A 360 2.39 -3.52 24.35
C LEU A 360 1.49 -2.53 25.11
N SER A 361 1.66 -1.24 24.81
CA SER A 361 0.86 -0.15 25.40
C SER A 361 -0.63 -0.34 25.16
N GLU A 362 -1.46 -0.06 26.18
CA GLU A 362 -2.92 -0.08 26.04
C GLU A 362 -3.40 0.95 25.00
N LEU A 363 -2.64 2.04 24.77
CA LEU A 363 -2.95 3.00 23.70
C LEU A 363 -2.95 2.35 22.32
N ILE A 364 -2.05 1.40 22.04
CA ILE A 364 -2.03 0.68 20.75
C ILE A 364 -3.32 -0.15 20.61
N LYS A 365 -3.76 -0.80 21.69
CA LYS A 365 -5.01 -1.56 21.71
C LYS A 365 -6.24 -0.67 21.49
N GLU A 366 -6.27 0.48 22.15
CA GLU A 366 -7.34 1.47 21.97
C GLU A 366 -7.41 1.95 20.52
N LYS A 367 -6.26 2.18 19.87
CA LYS A 367 -6.20 2.54 18.44
C LYS A 367 -6.67 1.42 17.52
N ASP A 368 -6.29 0.17 17.78
CA ASP A 368 -6.80 -0.99 17.04
C ASP A 368 -8.32 -1.12 17.14
N GLU A 369 -8.88 -0.88 18.33
CA GLU A 369 -10.33 -0.93 18.59
C GLU A 369 -11.06 0.24 17.92
N GLU A 370 -10.50 1.45 17.96
CA GLU A 370 -11.02 2.63 17.26
C GLU A 370 -11.06 2.39 15.75
N ALA A 371 -9.96 1.90 15.16
CA ALA A 371 -9.87 1.56 13.74
C ALA A 371 -10.92 0.51 13.34
N LEU A 372 -11.07 -0.55 14.14
CA LEU A 372 -12.10 -1.58 13.93
C LEU A 372 -13.51 -0.99 13.90
N ASN A 373 -13.83 -0.07 14.81
CA ASN A 373 -15.15 0.57 14.89
C ASN A 373 -15.44 1.47 13.69
N VAL A 374 -14.42 2.19 13.19
CA VAL A 374 -14.52 2.97 11.95
C VAL A 374 -14.80 2.06 10.75
N LEU A 375 -14.08 0.95 10.63
CA LEU A 375 -14.28 -0.02 9.55
C LEU A 375 -15.66 -0.68 9.61
N LYS A 376 -16.15 -1.08 10.80
CA LYS A 376 -17.52 -1.58 10.97
C LYS A 376 -18.58 -0.55 10.56
N THR A 377 -18.29 0.73 10.77
CA THR A 377 -19.18 1.83 10.36
C THR A 377 -19.15 2.03 8.85
N ALA A 378 -17.98 1.90 8.21
CA ALA A 378 -17.81 1.99 6.77
C ALA A 378 -18.44 0.79 6.05
N PHE A 379 -18.31 -0.40 6.63
CA PHE A 379 -18.62 -1.69 6.01
C PHE A 379 -19.56 -2.54 6.90
N PRO A 380 -20.79 -2.10 7.19
CA PRO A 380 -21.67 -2.75 8.17
C PRO A 380 -22.10 -4.18 7.78
N ASN A 381 -21.98 -4.53 6.49
CA ASN A 381 -22.34 -5.84 5.95
C ASN A 381 -21.13 -6.73 5.64
N HIS A 382 -19.91 -6.32 6.02
CA HIS A 382 -18.70 -7.10 5.77
C HIS A 382 -18.21 -7.74 7.07
N SER A 383 -17.53 -8.88 6.92
CA SER A 383 -16.68 -9.42 7.98
C SER A 383 -15.39 -8.61 8.04
N ILE A 384 -15.05 -8.06 9.21
CA ILE A 384 -13.78 -7.35 9.40
C ILE A 384 -12.79 -8.29 10.08
N VAL A 385 -11.70 -8.62 9.38
CA VAL A 385 -10.63 -9.50 9.89
C VAL A 385 -9.39 -8.66 10.17
N GLN A 386 -8.99 -8.54 11.43
CA GLN A 386 -7.79 -7.82 11.81
C GLN A 386 -6.57 -8.75 11.88
N VAL A 387 -5.50 -8.38 11.19
CA VAL A 387 -4.23 -9.11 11.09
C VAL A 387 -3.12 -8.23 11.68
N ASN A 388 -2.25 -8.81 12.51
CA ASN A 388 -1.04 -8.10 12.92
C ASN A 388 -0.04 -8.12 11.76
N THR A 389 0.24 -6.96 11.18
CA THR A 389 1.02 -6.81 9.95
C THR A 389 2.43 -6.30 10.19
N LEU A 390 2.84 -6.09 11.44
CA LEU A 390 4.10 -5.44 11.79
C LEU A 390 5.33 -6.03 11.06
N ALA A 391 5.34 -7.34 10.82
CA ALA A 391 6.36 -8.03 10.05
C ALA A 391 6.45 -7.53 8.59
N LEU A 392 5.31 -7.37 7.92
CA LEU A 392 5.22 -6.84 6.56
C LEU A 392 5.50 -5.34 6.50
N ASN A 393 5.05 -4.58 7.51
CA ASN A 393 5.25 -3.14 7.57
C ASN A 393 6.73 -2.74 7.65
N LEU A 394 7.62 -3.63 8.13
CA LEU A 394 9.07 -3.40 8.14
C LEU A 394 9.67 -3.28 6.74
N TYR A 395 9.02 -3.84 5.73
CA TYR A 395 9.48 -3.72 4.35
C TYR A 395 8.90 -2.50 3.63
N GLY A 396 7.98 -1.76 4.28
CA GLY A 396 7.51 -0.45 3.80
C GLY A 396 6.06 -0.38 3.34
N GLY A 397 5.21 -1.37 3.65
CA GLY A 397 3.79 -1.32 3.34
C GLY A 397 2.93 -2.35 4.07
N GLY A 398 1.61 -2.17 4.05
CA GLY A 398 0.64 -3.01 4.75
C GLY A 398 -0.09 -4.02 3.86
N ILE A 399 -1.28 -4.46 4.31
CA ILE A 399 -2.11 -5.43 3.58
C ILE A 399 -2.45 -4.95 2.17
N HIS A 400 -2.82 -3.68 2.00
CA HIS A 400 -3.20 -3.15 0.70
C HIS A 400 -2.04 -3.18 -0.28
N CYS A 401 -0.82 -2.81 0.14
CA CYS A 401 0.38 -2.87 -0.68
C CYS A 401 0.73 -4.30 -1.10
N HIS A 402 0.57 -5.26 -0.17
CA HIS A 402 0.88 -6.68 -0.39
C HIS A 402 -0.16 -7.43 -1.22
N THR A 403 -1.23 -6.77 -1.66
CA THR A 403 -2.34 -7.39 -2.37
C THR A 403 -2.70 -6.63 -3.64
N ARG A 404 -3.17 -7.37 -4.65
CA ARG A 404 -3.70 -6.77 -5.88
C ARG A 404 -4.95 -7.50 -6.33
N ASN A 405 -6.08 -6.80 -6.29
CA ASN A 405 -7.38 -7.32 -6.72
C ASN A 405 -7.59 -7.20 -8.23
N ILE A 406 -8.39 -8.11 -8.79
CA ILE A 406 -8.89 -8.07 -10.16
C ILE A 406 -10.42 -8.05 -10.11
N PRO A 407 -11.10 -7.09 -10.77
CA PRO A 407 -12.55 -7.01 -10.76
C PRO A 407 -13.23 -8.16 -11.54
N VAL A 408 -14.45 -8.50 -11.13
CA VAL A 408 -15.32 -9.42 -11.86
C VAL A 408 -15.75 -8.82 -13.20
N VAL A 409 -15.80 -9.67 -14.23
CA VAL A 409 -16.50 -9.36 -15.47
C VAL A 409 -18.00 -9.29 -15.20
N GLN A 410 -18.57 -8.08 -15.30
CA GLN A 410 -20.01 -7.84 -15.12
C GLN A 410 -20.84 -8.37 -16.28
#